data_AF-A0AAJ1ZR50-F1
#
_entry.id   AF-A0AAJ1ZR50-F1
#
_cell.length_a   1.000
_cell.length_b   1.000
_cell.length_c   1.000
_cell.angle_alpha   90.00
_cell.angle_beta   90.00
_cell.angle_gamma   90.00
#
_symmetry.space_group_name_H-M   'P 1'
#
loop_
_entity.id
_entity.type
_entity.pdbx_description
1 polymer ?
#
loop_
_entity_poly.entity_id
_entity_poly.type
_entity_poly.pdbx_seq_one_letter_code
_entity_poly.pdbx_strand_id
1 'polypeptide(L)'
;HPQQLGRAEYLNCDATFSMVPEDGAPRKFSGYIERFSTIQTTKDFTKYRVVLKSHLGRLAAVTTTQIYQHLSTPDIMAQVMRRHGLRPEQYSFKLRSQYPKHLFRFQYKVDDLSYLRMLMEKAGIYSYIVETEHGDQVVFGDDIDHYIYNPQLIVPYREAAGLEASGREAVTSLKTHTVTVPQSFLVADYNPEAAWERFKDSANIAPQDPTTYGQPYIYGTHHLDQQGAKWEAQLRHEAAIARQVVFEG
;
A
#
# COMPACT_ATOMS: atom_id res chain seq x y z
N HIS A 1 -13.63 40.91 -7.43
CA HIS A 1 -13.21 39.76 -6.60
C HIS A 1 -13.09 38.55 -7.51
N PRO A 2 -12.02 37.74 -7.41
CA PRO A 2 -11.92 36.51 -8.21
C PRO A 2 -13.19 35.67 -8.01
N GLN A 3 -13.76 35.18 -9.11
CA GLN A 3 -14.95 34.33 -9.06
C GLN A 3 -14.68 33.13 -8.16
N GLN A 4 -15.53 32.93 -7.18
CA GLN A 4 -15.40 31.82 -6.24
C GLN A 4 -15.87 30.55 -6.95
N LEU A 5 -14.95 29.63 -7.22
CA LEU A 5 -15.26 28.33 -7.81
C LEU A 5 -16.23 27.58 -6.87
N GLY A 6 -17.33 27.11 -7.42
CA GLY A 6 -18.26 26.22 -6.74
C GLY A 6 -17.58 24.88 -6.44
N ARG A 7 -17.93 24.26 -5.30
CA ARG A 7 -17.31 22.98 -4.88
C ARG A 7 -17.41 21.85 -5.92
N ALA A 8 -18.47 21.86 -6.72
CA ALA A 8 -18.71 20.85 -7.76
C ALA A 8 -17.75 20.98 -8.96
N GLU A 9 -17.05 22.11 -9.08
CA GLU A 9 -16.09 22.35 -10.18
C GLU A 9 -14.73 21.70 -9.93
N TYR A 10 -14.45 21.28 -8.69
CA TYR A 10 -13.17 20.68 -8.32
C TYR A 10 -13.29 19.42 -7.47
N LEU A 11 -14.20 19.36 -6.50
CA LEU A 11 -14.22 18.27 -5.54
C LEU A 11 -14.69 16.97 -6.20
N ASN A 12 -13.96 15.88 -5.97
CA ASN A 12 -14.22 14.58 -6.59
C ASN A 12 -14.08 14.56 -8.13
N CYS A 13 -13.58 15.64 -8.73
CA CYS A 13 -13.22 15.66 -10.14
C CYS A 13 -11.85 15.02 -10.34
N ASP A 14 -11.69 14.34 -11.47
CA ASP A 14 -10.40 13.80 -11.89
C ASP A 14 -9.45 14.97 -12.21
N ALA A 15 -8.18 14.81 -11.83
CA ALA A 15 -7.16 15.82 -12.01
C ALA A 15 -5.78 15.18 -12.17
N THR A 16 -4.87 15.92 -12.80
CA THR A 16 -3.48 15.49 -12.99
C THR A 16 -2.55 16.60 -12.53
N PHE A 17 -1.60 16.26 -11.66
CA PHE A 17 -0.46 17.09 -11.33
C PHE A 17 0.71 16.69 -12.23
N SER A 18 1.41 17.66 -12.81
CA SER A 18 2.56 17.41 -13.69
C SER A 18 3.76 18.19 -13.20
N MET A 19 4.91 17.53 -13.12
CA MET A 19 6.22 18.15 -12.90
C MET A 19 7.04 18.02 -14.18
N VAL A 20 7.50 19.14 -14.71
CA VAL A 20 8.32 19.19 -15.93
C VAL A 20 9.76 19.48 -15.50
N PRO A 21 10.67 18.49 -15.50
CA PRO A 21 12.09 18.75 -15.28
C PRO A 21 12.68 19.49 -16.49
N GLU A 22 13.76 20.23 -16.27
CA GLU A 22 14.40 21.06 -17.31
C GLU A 22 14.92 20.21 -18.50
N ASP A 23 15.43 19.01 -18.22
CA ASP A 23 16.07 18.11 -19.21
C ASP A 23 15.36 16.74 -19.35
N GLY A 24 14.07 16.62 -19.02
CA GLY A 24 13.42 15.31 -18.94
C GLY A 24 11.96 15.27 -19.36
N ALA A 25 11.43 14.05 -19.43
CA ALA A 25 10.01 13.84 -19.69
C ALA A 25 9.17 14.31 -18.50
N PRO A 26 8.00 14.93 -18.74
CA PRO A 26 7.11 15.36 -17.67
C PRO A 26 6.64 14.16 -16.85
N ARG A 27 6.82 14.24 -15.52
CA ARG A 27 6.26 13.26 -14.60
C ARG A 27 4.84 13.68 -14.23
N LYS A 28 3.88 12.80 -14.50
CA LYS A 28 2.47 13.04 -14.19
C LYS A 28 2.03 12.18 -13.00
N PHE A 29 1.05 12.71 -12.27
CA PHE A 29 0.35 12.04 -11.20
C PHE A 29 -1.14 12.31 -11.42
N SER A 30 -1.85 11.31 -11.90
CA SER A 30 -3.30 11.35 -12.07
C SER A 30 -4.01 10.85 -10.82
N GLY A 31 -5.27 11.24 -10.70
CA GLY A 31 -6.11 10.89 -9.58
C GLY A 31 -7.34 11.78 -9.53
N TYR A 32 -7.78 12.10 -8.32
CA TYR A 32 -8.92 12.98 -8.08
C TYR A 32 -8.64 13.98 -6.96
N ILE A 33 -9.32 15.12 -7.01
CA ILE A 33 -9.23 16.13 -5.96
C ILE A 33 -10.06 15.67 -4.76
N GLU A 34 -9.36 15.20 -3.73
CA GLU A 34 -9.98 14.75 -2.48
C GLU A 34 -10.32 15.93 -1.57
N ARG A 35 -9.47 16.95 -1.55
CA ARG A 35 -9.67 18.13 -0.72
C ARG A 35 -9.16 19.37 -1.41
N PHE A 36 -9.91 20.44 -1.23
CA PHE A 36 -9.57 21.78 -1.69
C PHE A 36 -9.81 22.76 -0.54
N SER A 37 -8.85 23.62 -0.27
CA SER A 37 -8.93 24.58 0.83
C SER A 37 -8.43 25.95 0.38
N THR A 38 -9.25 26.98 0.55
CA THR A 38 -8.80 28.38 0.44
C THR A 38 -8.05 28.75 1.71
N ILE A 39 -6.75 29.01 1.58
CA ILE A 39 -5.86 29.29 2.72
C ILE A 39 -5.80 30.78 3.00
N GLN A 40 -5.68 31.60 1.95
CA GLN A 40 -5.54 33.05 2.08
C GLN A 40 -6.12 33.73 0.85
N THR A 41 -6.85 34.82 1.05
CA THR A 41 -7.32 35.71 -0.02
C THR A 41 -6.82 37.11 0.26
N THR A 42 -6.06 37.70 -0.66
CA THR A 42 -5.66 39.10 -0.67
C THR A 42 -6.33 39.83 -1.83
N LYS A 43 -6.03 41.11 -2.03
CA LYS A 43 -6.46 41.83 -3.23
C LYS A 43 -5.77 41.30 -4.49
N ASP A 44 -4.55 40.79 -4.36
CA ASP A 44 -3.68 40.43 -5.49
C ASP A 44 -3.78 38.95 -5.85
N PHE A 45 -3.98 38.07 -4.87
CA PHE A 45 -4.03 36.62 -5.11
C PHE A 45 -4.94 35.88 -4.12
N THR A 46 -5.28 34.65 -4.50
CA THR A 46 -5.88 33.67 -3.58
C THR A 46 -4.99 32.43 -3.55
N LYS A 47 -4.60 32.00 -2.36
CA LYS A 47 -3.78 30.81 -2.13
C LYS A 47 -4.66 29.63 -1.77
N TYR A 48 -4.52 28.55 -2.52
CA TYR A 48 -5.23 27.30 -2.30
C TYR A 48 -4.27 26.20 -1.83
N ARG A 49 -4.83 25.21 -1.12
CA ARG A 49 -4.21 23.91 -0.87
C ARG A 49 -5.11 22.85 -1.46
N VAL A 50 -4.55 22.04 -2.37
CA VAL A 50 -5.25 20.95 -3.04
C VAL A 50 -4.61 19.64 -2.62
N VAL A 51 -5.41 18.64 -2.28
CA VAL A 51 -4.97 17.27 -2.04
C VAL A 51 -5.47 16.42 -3.20
N LEU A 52 -4.53 15.97 -4.02
CA LEU A 52 -4.75 14.96 -5.06
C LEU A 52 -4.52 13.58 -4.44
N LYS A 53 -5.43 12.63 -4.65
CA LYS A 53 -5.25 11.22 -4.28
C LYS A 53 -5.48 10.34 -5.49
N SER A 54 -4.90 9.14 -5.50
CA SER A 54 -5.20 8.11 -6.50
C SER A 54 -6.69 7.74 -6.49
N HIS A 55 -7.21 7.23 -7.59
CA HIS A 55 -8.60 6.76 -7.67
C HIS A 55 -8.92 5.68 -6.63
N LEU A 56 -7.94 4.83 -6.30
CA LEU A 56 -8.07 3.86 -5.20
C LEU A 56 -8.32 4.56 -3.86
N GLY A 57 -7.73 5.74 -3.63
CA GLY A 57 -7.93 6.53 -2.42
C GLY A 57 -9.39 6.96 -2.18
N ARG A 58 -10.22 7.00 -3.23
CA ARG A 58 -11.64 7.36 -3.16
C ARG A 58 -12.45 6.37 -2.31
N LEU A 59 -12.00 5.12 -2.23
CA LEU A 59 -12.65 4.06 -1.44
C LEU A 59 -12.67 4.36 0.06
N ALA A 60 -11.79 5.24 0.56
CA ALA A 60 -11.79 5.66 1.97
C ALA A 60 -13.03 6.48 2.36
N ALA A 61 -13.79 6.99 1.39
CA ALA A 61 -15.00 7.77 1.64
C ALA A 61 -16.25 6.91 1.89
N VAL A 62 -16.16 5.57 1.71
CA VAL A 62 -17.30 4.67 1.77
C VAL A 62 -17.10 3.61 2.84
N THR A 63 -17.83 3.75 3.95
CA THR A 63 -17.96 2.74 5.00
C THR A 63 -19.14 1.84 4.72
N THR A 64 -18.94 0.53 4.74
CA THR A 64 -20.00 -0.44 4.44
C THR A 64 -20.00 -1.64 5.37
N THR A 65 -21.04 -2.45 5.23
CA THR A 65 -21.14 -3.78 5.82
C THR A 65 -21.51 -4.77 4.72
N GLN A 66 -20.60 -5.70 4.43
CA GLN A 66 -20.71 -6.59 3.27
C GLN A 66 -20.19 -7.99 3.60
N ILE A 67 -20.88 -9.00 3.09
CA ILE A 67 -20.46 -10.40 3.13
C ILE A 67 -19.84 -10.79 1.79
N TYR A 68 -18.73 -11.52 1.85
CA TYR A 68 -18.07 -12.17 0.72
C TYR A 68 -17.95 -13.67 1.02
N GLN A 69 -18.32 -14.53 0.09
CA GLN A 69 -18.35 -15.99 0.28
C GLN A 69 -17.75 -16.70 -0.93
N HIS A 70 -16.95 -17.72 -0.67
CA HIS A 70 -16.29 -18.55 -1.70
C HIS A 70 -15.42 -17.76 -2.70
N LEU A 71 -14.81 -16.66 -2.23
CA LEU A 71 -13.93 -15.80 -3.02
C LEU A 71 -12.52 -15.80 -2.43
N SER A 72 -11.50 -15.73 -3.30
CA SER A 72 -10.12 -15.50 -2.86
C SER A 72 -9.92 -14.03 -2.47
N THR A 73 -8.79 -13.72 -1.81
CA THR A 73 -8.47 -12.32 -1.49
C THR A 73 -8.44 -11.42 -2.74
N PRO A 74 -7.73 -11.77 -3.84
CA PRO A 74 -7.76 -10.98 -5.07
C PRO A 74 -9.16 -10.84 -5.69
N ASP A 75 -10.00 -11.89 -5.62
CA ASP A 75 -11.39 -11.81 -6.13
C ASP A 75 -12.22 -10.78 -5.36
N ILE A 76 -12.11 -10.76 -4.03
CA ILE A 76 -12.77 -9.77 -3.17
C ILE A 76 -12.26 -8.37 -3.53
N MET A 77 -10.94 -8.20 -3.66
CA MET A 77 -10.34 -6.92 -4.03
C MET A 77 -10.87 -6.42 -5.38
N ALA A 78 -10.90 -7.28 -6.40
CA ALA A 78 -11.44 -6.97 -7.71
C ALA A 78 -12.94 -6.65 -7.68
N GLN A 79 -13.72 -7.35 -6.85
CA GLN A 79 -15.15 -7.06 -6.68
C GLN A 79 -15.37 -5.68 -6.05
N VAL A 80 -14.59 -5.32 -5.03
CA VAL A 80 -14.66 -3.98 -4.39
C VAL A 80 -14.31 -2.90 -5.42
N MET A 81 -13.21 -3.05 -6.16
CA MET A 81 -12.80 -2.06 -7.17
C MET A 81 -13.88 -1.87 -8.26
N ARG A 82 -14.45 -2.97 -8.78
CA ARG A 82 -15.55 -2.89 -9.77
C ARG A 82 -16.80 -2.22 -9.21
N ARG A 83 -17.15 -2.46 -7.94
CA ARG A 83 -18.30 -1.81 -7.28
C ARG A 83 -18.14 -0.28 -7.22
N HIS A 84 -16.90 0.21 -7.11
CA HIS A 84 -16.56 1.64 -7.14
C HIS A 84 -16.36 2.20 -8.55
N GLY A 85 -16.61 1.41 -9.59
CA GLY A 85 -16.50 1.84 -10.98
C GLY A 85 -15.07 1.98 -11.49
N LEU A 86 -14.07 1.42 -10.80
CA LEU A 86 -12.72 1.36 -11.34
C LEU A 86 -12.74 0.45 -12.57
N ARG A 87 -12.21 0.96 -13.69
CA ARG A 87 -12.12 0.22 -14.94
C ARG A 87 -10.98 -0.80 -14.90
N PRO A 88 -11.00 -1.86 -15.74
CA PRO A 88 -9.93 -2.86 -15.80
C PRO A 88 -8.54 -2.28 -16.04
N GLU A 89 -8.43 -1.12 -16.71
CA GLU A 89 -7.14 -0.47 -16.98
C GLU A 89 -6.60 0.28 -15.75
N GLN A 90 -7.42 0.53 -14.74
CA GLN A 90 -7.05 1.28 -13.53
C GLN A 90 -6.52 0.40 -12.39
N TYR A 91 -6.52 -0.93 -12.56
CA TYR A 91 -5.87 -1.83 -11.62
C TYR A 91 -5.26 -3.06 -12.31
N SER A 92 -4.16 -3.58 -11.76
CA SER A 92 -3.48 -4.78 -12.27
C SER A 92 -3.08 -5.69 -11.12
N PHE A 93 -3.34 -6.99 -11.25
CA PHE A 93 -2.83 -8.02 -10.34
C PHE A 93 -1.64 -8.72 -10.98
N LYS A 94 -0.45 -8.56 -10.39
CA LYS A 94 0.77 -9.28 -10.75
C LYS A 94 1.13 -10.20 -9.58
N LEU A 95 0.43 -11.32 -9.51
CA LEU A 95 0.52 -12.23 -8.36
C LEU A 95 1.05 -13.59 -8.82
N ARG A 96 2.06 -14.12 -8.11
CA ARG A 96 2.63 -15.46 -8.36
C ARG A 96 2.01 -16.54 -7.50
N SER A 97 1.54 -16.17 -6.32
CA SER A 97 0.96 -17.09 -5.35
C SER A 97 -0.45 -17.51 -5.75
N GLN A 98 -0.86 -18.69 -5.29
CA GLN A 98 -2.26 -19.11 -5.32
C GLN A 98 -2.92 -18.71 -4.00
N TYR A 99 -4.07 -18.05 -4.07
CA TYR A 99 -4.80 -17.58 -2.90
C TYR A 99 -5.96 -18.52 -2.57
N PRO A 100 -6.07 -18.99 -1.32
CA PRO A 100 -7.18 -19.83 -0.93
C PRO A 100 -8.50 -19.06 -1.04
N LYS A 101 -9.56 -19.77 -1.43
CA LYS A 101 -10.92 -19.22 -1.36
C LYS A 101 -11.37 -19.20 0.09
N HIS A 102 -11.83 -18.04 0.55
CA HIS A 102 -12.40 -17.90 1.87
C HIS A 102 -13.85 -18.40 1.82
N LEU A 103 -14.22 -19.31 2.71
CA LEU A 103 -15.63 -19.73 2.87
C LEU A 103 -16.51 -18.52 3.19
N PHE A 104 -16.02 -17.66 4.09
CA PHE A 104 -16.74 -16.48 4.54
C PHE A 104 -15.76 -15.37 4.94
N ARG A 105 -16.05 -14.15 4.50
CA ARG A 105 -15.44 -12.91 4.97
C ARG A 105 -16.52 -11.88 5.20
N PHE A 106 -16.36 -11.12 6.27
CA PHE A 106 -17.28 -10.06 6.64
C PHE A 106 -16.53 -8.75 6.80
N GLN A 107 -16.93 -7.75 6.02
CA GLN A 107 -16.55 -6.37 6.23
C GLN A 107 -17.64 -5.75 7.10
N TYR A 108 -17.28 -5.22 8.27
CA TYR A 108 -18.24 -4.67 9.22
C TYR A 108 -17.86 -3.25 9.63
N LYS A 109 -18.61 -2.26 9.14
CA LYS A 109 -18.44 -0.84 9.47
C LYS A 109 -16.98 -0.34 9.32
N VAL A 110 -16.28 -0.84 8.30
CA VAL A 110 -14.94 -0.39 7.90
C VAL A 110 -15.02 0.17 6.49
N ASP A 111 -14.27 1.24 6.21
CA ASP A 111 -14.19 1.81 4.86
C ASP A 111 -13.54 0.84 3.88
N ASP A 112 -13.91 0.95 2.60
CA ASP A 112 -13.48 -0.01 1.59
C ASP A 112 -11.96 0.02 1.37
N LEU A 113 -11.29 1.17 1.52
CA LEU A 113 -9.83 1.24 1.37
C LEU A 113 -9.12 0.52 2.54
N SER A 114 -9.54 0.77 3.77
CA SER A 114 -8.98 0.12 4.95
C SER A 114 -9.22 -1.39 4.94
N TYR A 115 -10.39 -1.83 4.46
CA TYR A 115 -10.68 -3.26 4.30
C TYR A 115 -9.76 -3.92 3.27
N LEU A 116 -9.54 -3.28 2.11
CA LEU A 116 -8.58 -3.76 1.11
C LEU A 116 -7.15 -3.84 1.66
N ARG A 117 -6.68 -2.82 2.37
CA ARG A 117 -5.35 -2.82 2.99
C ARG A 117 -5.18 -3.95 3.99
N MET A 118 -6.16 -4.15 4.87
CA MET A 118 -6.14 -5.27 5.81
C MET A 118 -6.10 -6.62 5.08
N LEU A 119 -6.89 -6.81 4.03
CA LEU A 119 -6.87 -8.03 3.23
C LEU A 119 -5.51 -8.25 2.55
N MET A 120 -4.92 -7.20 2.01
CA MET A 120 -3.60 -7.23 1.39
C MET A 120 -2.51 -7.63 2.39
N GLU A 121 -2.48 -6.99 3.56
CA GLU A 121 -1.53 -7.30 4.63
C GLU A 121 -1.65 -8.76 5.09
N LYS A 122 -2.89 -9.25 5.26
CA LYS A 122 -3.16 -10.66 5.61
C LYS A 122 -2.77 -11.65 4.51
N ALA A 123 -2.66 -11.19 3.26
CA ALA A 123 -2.39 -12.02 2.10
C ALA A 123 -0.94 -11.87 1.60
N GLY A 124 -0.12 -11.02 2.23
CA GLY A 124 1.23 -10.71 1.75
C GLY A 124 1.26 -9.95 0.43
N ILE A 125 0.22 -9.18 0.11
CA ILE A 125 0.12 -8.39 -1.12
C ILE A 125 0.56 -6.96 -0.81
N TYR A 126 1.50 -6.43 -1.60
CA TYR A 126 1.84 -5.00 -1.62
C TYR A 126 1.22 -4.32 -2.84
N SER A 127 1.26 -2.99 -2.87
CA SER A 127 0.79 -2.23 -4.03
C SER A 127 1.60 -0.97 -4.27
N TYR A 128 1.61 -0.51 -5.52
CA TYR A 128 2.14 0.78 -5.92
C TYR A 128 1.26 1.39 -7.02
N ILE A 129 1.40 2.70 -7.25
CA ILE A 129 0.68 3.42 -8.30
C ILE A 129 1.64 3.71 -9.45
N VAL A 130 1.20 3.43 -10.68
CA VAL A 130 1.88 3.85 -11.91
C VAL A 130 0.98 4.79 -12.70
N GLU A 131 1.60 5.72 -13.41
CA GLU A 131 0.91 6.55 -14.39
C GLU A 131 0.86 5.81 -15.73
N THR A 132 -0.32 5.78 -16.36
CA THR A 132 -0.57 5.14 -17.66
C THR A 132 -1.25 6.13 -18.61
N GLU A 133 -1.50 5.73 -19.85
CA GLU A 133 -2.30 6.54 -20.79
C GLU A 133 -3.76 6.73 -20.35
N HIS A 134 -4.25 5.89 -19.43
CA HIS A 134 -5.61 5.94 -18.88
C HIS A 134 -5.69 6.63 -17.50
N GLY A 135 -4.61 7.26 -17.04
CA GLY A 135 -4.46 7.84 -15.70
C GLY A 135 -3.70 6.93 -14.75
N ASP A 136 -3.90 7.10 -13.45
CA ASP A 136 -3.26 6.28 -12.42
C ASP A 136 -3.86 4.87 -12.39
N GLN A 137 -2.96 3.89 -12.37
CA GLN A 137 -3.27 2.48 -12.21
C GLN A 137 -2.65 1.99 -10.90
N VAL A 138 -3.43 1.31 -10.07
CA VAL A 138 -2.87 0.56 -8.94
C VAL A 138 -2.39 -0.81 -9.40
N VAL A 139 -1.15 -1.15 -9.08
CA VAL A 139 -0.61 -2.50 -9.31
C VAL A 139 -0.47 -3.20 -7.97
N PHE A 140 -1.03 -4.40 -7.87
CA PHE A 140 -0.91 -5.31 -6.73
C PHE A 140 0.13 -6.39 -7.04
N GLY A 141 1.08 -6.61 -6.13
CA GLY A 141 2.15 -7.57 -6.27
C GLY A 141 2.38 -8.39 -5.00
N ASP A 142 2.96 -9.58 -5.14
CA ASP A 142 3.34 -10.46 -4.02
C ASP A 142 4.78 -10.99 -4.14
N ASP A 143 5.50 -10.62 -5.19
CA ASP A 143 6.87 -11.07 -5.48
C ASP A 143 7.75 -9.90 -5.92
N ILE A 144 9.06 -10.02 -5.69
CA ILE A 144 10.07 -9.01 -6.03
C ILE A 144 10.17 -8.79 -7.55
N ASP A 145 9.86 -9.80 -8.37
CA ASP A 145 9.88 -9.70 -9.83
C ASP A 145 8.88 -8.66 -10.38
N HIS A 146 7.92 -8.25 -9.56
CA HIS A 146 6.91 -7.26 -9.90
C HIS A 146 7.19 -5.87 -9.33
N TYR A 147 8.27 -5.73 -8.56
CA TYR A 147 8.76 -4.45 -8.08
C TYR A 147 9.38 -3.66 -9.24
N ILE A 148 9.13 -2.35 -9.29
CA ILE A 148 9.72 -1.49 -10.32
C ILE A 148 11.14 -1.16 -9.90
N TYR A 149 12.09 -1.90 -10.45
CA TYR A 149 13.52 -1.64 -10.30
C TYR A 149 14.11 -1.17 -11.64
N ASN A 150 14.71 0.02 -11.64
CA ASN A 150 15.47 0.54 -12.76
C ASN A 150 16.95 0.67 -12.35
N PRO A 151 17.83 -0.27 -12.73
CA PRO A 151 19.25 -0.21 -12.36
C PRO A 151 20.00 0.94 -13.04
N GLN A 152 19.45 1.53 -14.11
CA GLN A 152 20.05 2.70 -14.76
C GLN A 152 19.73 4.02 -14.03
N LEU A 153 18.77 4.02 -13.10
CA LEU A 153 18.43 5.19 -12.30
C LEU A 153 19.45 5.37 -11.16
N ILE A 154 20.60 5.97 -11.48
CA ILE A 154 21.66 6.28 -10.53
C ILE A 154 21.52 7.75 -10.10
N VAL A 155 21.07 7.98 -8.87
CA VAL A 155 20.94 9.33 -8.30
C VAL A 155 22.10 9.60 -7.35
N PRO A 156 22.87 10.70 -7.52
CA PRO A 156 23.98 11.02 -6.63
C PRO A 156 23.49 11.42 -5.22
N TYR A 157 24.21 11.00 -4.19
CA TYR A 157 24.05 11.53 -2.83
C TYR A 157 24.96 12.74 -2.63
N ARG A 158 24.38 13.89 -2.23
CA ARG A 158 25.10 15.15 -2.00
C ARG A 158 24.48 15.91 -0.85
N GLU A 159 25.13 15.89 0.31
CA GLU A 159 24.69 16.71 1.44
C GLU A 159 24.68 18.19 1.07
N ALA A 160 23.68 18.92 1.56
CA ALA A 160 23.52 20.35 1.31
C ALA A 160 24.62 21.15 2.04
N ALA A 161 25.80 21.25 1.42
CA ALA A 161 26.96 21.98 1.95
C ALA A 161 26.94 23.45 1.52
N GLY A 162 25.97 24.22 2.01
CA GLY A 162 25.95 25.71 2.00
C GLY A 162 25.84 26.43 0.64
N LEU A 163 26.26 25.82 -0.47
CA LEU A 163 26.05 26.27 -1.85
C LEU A 163 25.10 25.26 -2.50
N GLU A 164 23.96 25.72 -3.00
CA GLU A 164 22.99 24.88 -3.69
C GLU A 164 23.69 24.10 -4.81
N ALA A 165 23.44 22.79 -4.86
CA ALA A 165 23.94 21.94 -5.93
C ALA A 165 23.51 22.55 -7.27
N SER A 166 24.40 22.53 -8.25
CA SER A 166 24.32 23.19 -9.56
C SER A 166 23.19 22.71 -10.47
N GLY A 167 21.94 22.75 -10.01
CA GLY A 167 20.73 22.38 -10.75
C GLY A 167 20.54 20.87 -10.99
N ARG A 168 21.42 20.01 -10.47
CA ARG A 168 21.35 18.56 -10.69
C ARG A 168 20.55 17.85 -9.60
N GLU A 169 19.60 17.01 -10.01
CA GLU A 169 18.84 16.12 -9.11
C GLU A 169 19.79 15.24 -8.28
N ALA A 170 19.62 15.25 -6.96
CA ALA A 170 20.44 14.52 -6.00
C ALA A 170 19.62 14.19 -4.75
N VAL A 171 19.98 13.10 -4.08
CA VAL A 171 19.52 12.83 -2.70
C VAL A 171 20.35 13.71 -1.76
N THR A 172 19.70 14.61 -1.00
CA THR A 172 20.40 15.61 -0.18
C THR A 172 20.46 15.28 1.29
N SER A 173 19.65 14.32 1.74
CA SER A 173 19.71 13.75 3.08
C SER A 173 19.43 12.26 3.01
N LEU A 174 20.09 11.46 3.84
CA LEU A 174 19.77 10.05 4.00
C LEU A 174 19.93 9.68 5.47
N LYS A 175 18.83 9.28 6.10
CA LYS A 175 18.74 8.87 7.49
C LYS A 175 18.48 7.38 7.55
N THR A 176 19.09 6.72 8.53
CA THR A 176 18.84 5.30 8.81
C THR A 176 18.09 5.21 10.12
N HIS A 177 16.95 4.51 10.10
CA HIS A 177 16.13 4.22 11.26
C HIS A 177 16.16 2.72 11.51
N THR A 178 16.60 2.33 12.70
CA THR A 178 16.63 0.93 13.11
C THR A 178 15.80 0.71 14.36
N VAL A 179 15.07 -0.40 14.39
CA VAL A 179 14.21 -0.78 15.52
C VAL A 179 14.36 -2.26 15.82
N THR A 180 14.33 -2.63 17.09
CA THR A 180 14.27 -4.05 17.49
C THR A 180 12.90 -4.62 17.12
N VAL A 181 12.89 -5.77 16.46
CA VAL A 181 11.69 -6.49 16.02
C VAL A 181 11.64 -7.91 16.62
N PRO A 182 10.49 -8.58 16.61
CA PRO A 182 10.39 -9.99 17.02
C PRO A 182 11.40 -10.90 16.32
N GLN A 183 12.02 -11.83 17.07
CA GLN A 183 12.97 -12.82 16.54
C GLN A 183 12.28 -13.95 15.77
N SER A 184 11.02 -14.20 16.07
CA SER A 184 10.18 -15.17 15.37
C SER A 184 8.72 -14.91 15.72
N PHE A 185 7.80 -15.54 14.99
CA PHE A 185 6.40 -15.61 15.38
C PHE A 185 6.01 -17.06 15.63
N LEU A 186 5.22 -17.32 16.67
CA LEU A 186 4.54 -18.61 16.87
C LEU A 186 3.06 -18.40 16.62
N VAL A 187 2.50 -19.08 15.62
CA VAL A 187 1.08 -18.99 15.26
C VAL A 187 0.37 -20.31 15.59
N ALA A 188 -0.91 -20.23 15.89
CA ALA A 188 -1.75 -21.40 16.05
C ALA A 188 -3.21 -21.11 15.73
N ASP A 189 -3.92 -22.12 15.25
CA ASP A 189 -5.37 -22.05 15.09
C ASP A 189 -6.02 -23.42 15.31
N TYR A 190 -7.33 -23.42 15.42
CA TYR A 190 -8.20 -24.56 15.52
C TYR A 190 -9.07 -24.65 14.26
N ASN A 191 -8.99 -25.79 13.59
CA ASN A 191 -9.88 -26.11 12.48
C ASN A 191 -10.95 -27.11 12.97
N PRO A 192 -12.25 -26.77 12.99
CA PRO A 192 -13.30 -27.68 13.43
C PRO A 192 -13.45 -28.92 12.52
N GLU A 193 -13.09 -28.83 11.25
CA GLU A 193 -13.12 -29.96 10.31
C GLU A 193 -11.97 -30.96 10.55
N ALA A 194 -10.92 -30.52 11.25
CA ALA A 194 -9.76 -31.32 11.62
C ALA A 194 -9.47 -31.20 13.13
N ALA A 195 -10.52 -31.31 13.96
CA ALA A 195 -10.48 -30.96 15.38
C ALA A 195 -9.49 -31.78 16.24
N TRP A 196 -8.99 -32.91 15.75
CA TRP A 196 -7.98 -33.73 16.42
C TRP A 196 -6.57 -33.11 16.37
N GLU A 197 -6.34 -32.13 15.50
CA GLU A 197 -5.05 -31.48 15.32
C GLU A 197 -5.17 -29.97 15.53
N ARG A 198 -4.20 -29.41 16.24
CA ARG A 198 -4.03 -27.96 16.36
C ARG A 198 -2.89 -27.54 15.45
N PHE A 199 -3.23 -26.95 14.31
CA PHE A 199 -2.23 -26.44 13.39
C PHE A 199 -1.49 -25.26 14.02
N LYS A 200 -0.19 -25.42 14.20
CA LYS A 200 0.70 -24.42 14.80
C LYS A 200 2.05 -24.47 14.09
N ASP A 201 2.69 -23.32 13.94
CA ASP A 201 4.02 -23.25 13.36
C ASP A 201 4.77 -22.00 13.86
N SER A 202 6.09 -22.00 13.70
CA SER A 202 6.92 -20.84 13.99
C SER A 202 7.96 -20.62 12.91
N ALA A 203 8.21 -19.35 12.58
CA ALA A 203 9.20 -18.97 11.59
C ALA A 203 10.19 -17.94 12.13
N ASN A 204 11.46 -18.14 11.79
CA ASN A 204 12.54 -17.17 11.87
C ASN A 204 13.29 -17.19 10.53
N ILE A 205 13.07 -16.16 9.71
CA ILE A 205 13.71 -16.00 8.39
C ILE A 205 15.11 -15.36 8.46
N ALA A 206 15.51 -14.85 9.64
CA ALA A 206 16.79 -14.18 9.88
C ALA A 206 17.50 -14.78 11.12
N PRO A 207 17.78 -16.09 11.15
CA PRO A 207 18.28 -16.77 12.36
C PRO A 207 19.67 -16.31 12.81
N GLN A 208 20.42 -15.66 11.90
CA GLN A 208 21.75 -15.14 12.17
C GLN A 208 21.74 -13.67 12.63
N ASP A 209 20.56 -13.02 12.71
CA ASP A 209 20.45 -11.64 13.16
C ASP A 209 20.32 -11.56 14.70
N PRO A 210 21.38 -11.11 15.42
CA PRO A 210 21.37 -11.04 16.88
C PRO A 210 20.58 -9.84 17.43
N THR A 211 20.06 -8.96 16.57
CA THR A 211 19.41 -7.69 16.97
C THR A 211 17.89 -7.81 17.11
N THR A 212 17.35 -9.01 16.91
CA THR A 212 15.93 -9.35 17.09
C THR A 212 15.67 -9.91 18.49
N TYR A 213 14.42 -9.83 18.99
CA TYR A 213 14.11 -10.28 20.36
C TYR A 213 12.71 -10.87 20.51
N GLY A 214 12.63 -12.00 21.21
CA GLY A 214 11.37 -12.61 21.67
C GLY A 214 10.56 -13.29 20.57
N GLN A 215 9.49 -13.97 20.99
CA GLN A 215 8.59 -14.72 20.12
C GLN A 215 7.13 -14.43 20.50
N PRO A 216 6.46 -13.50 19.81
CA PRO A 216 5.03 -13.29 19.97
C PRO A 216 4.25 -14.56 19.61
N TYR A 217 3.27 -14.87 20.44
CA TYR A 217 2.31 -15.93 20.20
C TYR A 217 0.99 -15.36 19.68
N ILE A 218 0.51 -15.86 18.55
CA ILE A 218 -0.71 -15.39 17.90
C ILE A 218 -1.64 -16.56 17.66
N TYR A 219 -2.84 -16.47 18.21
CA TYR A 219 -3.90 -17.44 18.02
C TYR A 219 -5.03 -16.87 17.16
N GLY A 220 -5.67 -17.70 16.33
CA GLY A 220 -6.79 -17.28 15.49
C GLY A 220 -6.35 -16.61 14.19
N THR A 221 -5.30 -17.14 13.56
CA THR A 221 -4.73 -16.64 12.31
C THR A 221 -5.50 -17.06 11.05
N HIS A 222 -6.48 -17.93 11.21
CA HIS A 222 -7.39 -18.48 10.22
C HIS A 222 -6.72 -19.32 9.11
N HIS A 223 -5.56 -19.93 9.38
CA HIS A 223 -5.02 -20.96 8.50
C HIS A 223 -5.81 -22.26 8.64
N LEU A 224 -5.99 -22.97 7.52
CA LEU A 224 -6.83 -24.17 7.46
C LEU A 224 -6.07 -25.47 7.71
N ASP A 225 -4.75 -25.45 7.51
CA ASP A 225 -3.87 -26.60 7.58
C ASP A 225 -2.45 -26.21 8.07
N GLN A 226 -1.57 -27.20 8.17
CA GLN A 226 -0.19 -26.99 8.62
C GLN A 226 0.62 -26.13 7.64
N GLN A 227 0.36 -26.22 6.34
CA GLN A 227 1.06 -25.40 5.34
C GLN A 227 0.71 -23.92 5.50
N GLY A 228 -0.56 -23.60 5.75
CA GLY A 228 -1.03 -22.27 6.07
C GLY A 228 -0.44 -21.73 7.37
N ALA A 229 -0.29 -22.58 8.40
CA ALA A 229 0.37 -22.19 9.65
C ALA A 229 1.83 -21.75 9.41
N LYS A 230 2.58 -22.54 8.62
CA LYS A 230 3.96 -22.21 8.23
C LYS A 230 4.03 -20.89 7.46
N TRP A 231 3.17 -20.74 6.45
CA TRP A 231 3.12 -19.55 5.61
C TRP A 231 2.78 -18.29 6.43
N GLU A 232 1.80 -18.37 7.33
CA GLU A 232 1.40 -17.25 8.18
C GLU A 232 2.52 -16.82 9.14
N ALA A 233 3.19 -17.78 9.78
CA ALA A 233 4.33 -17.49 10.65
C ALA A 233 5.46 -16.80 9.89
N GLN A 234 5.75 -17.29 8.68
CA GLN A 234 6.77 -16.73 7.80
C GLN A 234 6.40 -15.30 7.37
N LEU A 235 5.20 -15.08 6.85
CA LEU A 235 4.73 -13.77 6.39
C LEU A 235 4.84 -12.70 7.50
N ARG A 236 4.46 -13.04 8.73
CA ARG A 236 4.55 -12.13 9.88
C ARG A 236 5.98 -11.76 10.20
N HIS A 237 6.90 -12.72 10.14
CA HIS A 237 8.31 -12.46 10.41
C HIS A 237 8.97 -11.67 9.28
N GLU A 238 8.64 -11.96 8.02
CA GLU A 238 9.07 -11.16 6.86
C GLU A 238 8.62 -9.69 6.99
N ALA A 239 7.34 -9.47 7.33
CA ALA A 239 6.80 -8.13 7.54
C ALA A 239 7.49 -7.37 8.69
N ALA A 240 7.86 -8.07 9.76
CA ALA A 240 8.59 -7.48 10.88
C ALA A 240 10.02 -7.10 10.49
N ILE A 241 10.76 -8.02 9.86
CA ILE A 241 12.14 -7.79 9.40
C ILE A 241 12.19 -6.66 8.36
N ALA A 242 11.20 -6.57 7.46
CA ALA A 242 11.11 -5.49 6.48
C ALA A 242 10.99 -4.08 7.09
N ARG A 243 10.63 -3.97 8.38
CA ARG A 243 10.54 -2.71 9.13
C ARG A 243 11.70 -2.48 10.10
N GLN A 244 12.59 -3.45 10.25
CA GLN A 244 13.71 -3.38 11.18
C GLN A 244 14.72 -2.30 10.79
N VAL A 245 14.97 -2.13 9.50
CA VAL A 245 15.87 -1.11 8.94
C VAL A 245 15.12 -0.34 7.86
N VAL A 246 14.96 0.97 8.05
CA VAL A 246 14.31 1.86 7.09
C VAL A 246 15.26 3.01 6.77
N PHE A 247 15.46 3.25 5.47
CA PHE A 247 16.18 4.43 4.96
C PHE A 247 15.16 5.51 4.58
N GLU A 248 15.39 6.74 5.04
CA GLU A 248 14.56 7.93 4.75
C GLU A 248 15.45 9.01 4.12
N GLY A 249 15.08 9.56 2.98
CA GLY A 249 15.87 10.59 2.29
C GLY A 249 15.08 11.40 1.28
#